data_AF-A0AAW0J6J9-F1
#
_entry.id   AF-A0AAW0J6J9-F1
#
_cell.length_a   1.000
_cell.length_b   1.000
_cell.length_c   1.000
_cell.angle_alpha   90.00
_cell.angle_beta   90.00
_cell.angle_gamma   90.00
#
_symmetry.space_group_name_H-M   'P 1'
#
loop_
_entity.id
_entity.type
_entity.pdbx_description
1 polymer ?
#
loop_
_entity_poly.entity_id
_entity_poly.type
_entity_poly.pdbx_seq_one_letter_code
_entity_poly.pdbx_strand_id
1 'polypeptide(L)'
;MAEEAILGYLANNEVIGDSGEFAAKHGLNHDEVVNVIKSLHGFRYVEAQRESWVLTDEGKLYADTGSPEAQLFLAIPPEGGIPREELQIKLGPLLFKIGCAQAAKNRWVDMGGQQVTRRVQHVDDRVKDLLLKIKEGQVVDQDDIKALKARKLIVPQTWKGYSLKKGPDYAPQRKKFAADLTREMLQSGDWKNVEFKEYNFNAKGQPIEAGHLHPLNKARICSSVRHQLRMIFLQMGFEEMPTDRYVESSFWNFDALFQPQQHPARDSHDTFYLKVPSTTKELPEDYVERVKCVHESGGYGSRGYEYDWSREEANKNLLRTHTTAVSARMLYNLAQDTLKKPFTPKRYFSIDRVFRNEAVDRTHLAEFHQIEGVICDRGLTLGDLIGVLHDFFSRLGMSKLRFKPAYNPYTEPSMEIFSYHEGFGKWVEVGNSGMFRPEMLLPMGLPEDVRVIAWGLSLERPTMILYGYNNIRDLFGHKKPFTPKRYFSIDRVFRNEAVDRTHLAEFHQIEGVICDRGLTLGDLIGVLHDFFSRLGMSKLRFKPAYNPYTEPSMEIFSYHEGFGKWVEVGNSGMFRPEMLLPMGLPEDVRVIAWGLSLERPTMILYGYNNIRDLFGHKVDLGLIKTNPICRLGL
;
A
#
# COMPACT_ATOMS: atom_id res chain seq x y z
N MET A 1 -21.12 -42.92 1.03
CA MET A 1 -21.43 -43.51 2.36
C MET A 1 -22.05 -42.51 3.33
N ALA A 2 -21.32 -41.57 3.95
CA ALA A 2 -21.93 -40.66 4.93
C ALA A 2 -23.01 -39.72 4.33
N GLU A 3 -22.79 -39.20 3.12
CA GLU A 3 -23.78 -38.36 2.40
C GLU A 3 -25.06 -39.13 2.04
N GLU A 4 -24.92 -40.34 1.49
CA GLU A 4 -26.04 -41.21 1.16
C GLU A 4 -26.80 -41.67 2.41
N ALA A 5 -26.10 -41.92 3.52
CA ALA A 5 -26.74 -42.26 4.78
C ALA A 5 -27.58 -41.09 5.32
N ILE A 6 -27.07 -39.86 5.29
CA ILE A 6 -27.79 -38.66 5.75
C ILE A 6 -28.99 -38.38 4.84
N LEU A 7 -28.78 -38.30 3.53
CA LEU A 7 -29.85 -38.01 2.57
C LEU A 7 -30.89 -39.14 2.52
N GLY A 8 -30.46 -40.40 2.56
CA GLY A 8 -31.35 -41.56 2.59
C GLY A 8 -32.15 -41.67 3.88
N TYR A 9 -31.55 -41.35 5.04
CA TYR A 9 -32.30 -41.31 6.31
C TYR A 9 -33.32 -40.19 6.32
N LEU A 10 -32.96 -39.01 5.81
CA LEU A 10 -33.89 -37.89 5.63
C LEU A 10 -34.95 -38.17 4.56
N ALA A 11 -34.76 -39.14 3.66
CA ALA A 11 -35.81 -39.50 2.70
C ALA A 11 -37.03 -40.06 3.41
N ASN A 12 -36.79 -40.90 4.43
CA ASN A 12 -37.81 -41.61 5.20
C ASN A 12 -38.15 -40.93 6.55
N ASN A 13 -37.38 -39.93 6.98
CA ASN A 13 -37.58 -39.22 8.26
C ASN A 13 -37.49 -37.71 8.03
N GLU A 14 -38.32 -36.92 8.72
CA GLU A 14 -38.33 -35.46 8.51
C GLU A 14 -37.12 -34.73 9.11
N VAL A 15 -36.53 -35.27 10.18
CA VAL A 15 -35.48 -34.61 10.97
C VAL A 15 -34.45 -35.62 11.44
N ILE A 16 -33.17 -35.22 11.43
CA ILE A 16 -32.13 -35.86 12.24
C ILE A 16 -31.92 -34.96 13.46
N GLY A 17 -32.28 -35.48 14.65
CA GLY A 17 -32.23 -34.72 15.90
C GLY A 17 -30.80 -34.33 16.30
N ASP A 18 -29.88 -35.30 16.24
CA ASP A 18 -28.47 -35.10 16.61
C ASP A 18 -27.52 -35.87 15.68
N SER A 19 -26.53 -35.17 15.12
CA SER A 19 -25.54 -35.76 14.20
C SER A 19 -24.53 -36.70 14.87
N GLY A 20 -24.38 -36.65 16.21
CA GLY A 20 -23.57 -37.57 17.00
C GLY A 20 -24.25 -38.91 17.23
N GLU A 21 -25.51 -38.89 17.67
CA GLU A 21 -26.34 -40.09 17.79
C GLU A 21 -26.54 -40.77 16.45
N PHE A 22 -26.78 -39.98 15.40
CA PHE A 22 -26.90 -40.48 14.04
C PHE A 22 -25.62 -41.20 13.57
N ALA A 23 -24.45 -40.60 13.82
CA ALA A 23 -23.17 -41.19 13.47
C ALA A 23 -22.92 -42.50 14.23
N ALA A 24 -23.20 -42.53 15.55
CA ALA A 24 -23.07 -43.73 16.38
C ALA A 24 -23.98 -44.88 15.93
N LYS A 25 -25.25 -44.59 15.61
CA LYS A 25 -26.25 -45.59 15.19
C LYS A 25 -25.91 -46.24 13.83
N HIS A 26 -25.26 -45.49 12.95
CA HIS A 26 -24.89 -45.96 11.61
C HIS A 26 -23.41 -46.38 11.50
N GLY A 27 -22.67 -46.41 12.61
CA GLY A 27 -21.26 -46.80 12.62
C GLY A 27 -20.34 -45.85 11.85
N LEU A 28 -20.71 -44.58 11.72
CA LEU A 28 -19.97 -43.56 10.97
C LEU A 28 -19.11 -42.69 11.89
N ASN A 29 -18.01 -42.15 11.37
CA ASN A 29 -17.23 -41.15 12.08
C ASN A 29 -17.99 -39.82 12.14
N HIS A 30 -18.16 -39.26 13.35
CA HIS A 30 -18.88 -38.01 13.56
C HIS A 30 -18.24 -36.81 12.83
N ASP A 31 -16.91 -36.72 12.76
CA ASP A 31 -16.24 -35.61 12.05
C ASP A 31 -16.49 -35.67 10.53
N GLU A 32 -16.58 -36.87 9.98
CA GLU A 32 -16.92 -37.09 8.56
C GLU A 32 -18.37 -36.67 8.28
N VAL A 33 -19.30 -37.06 9.14
CA VAL A 33 -20.72 -36.64 9.10
C VAL A 33 -20.83 -35.12 9.17
N VAL A 34 -20.10 -34.46 10.08
CA VAL A 34 -20.10 -32.99 10.22
C VAL A 34 -19.56 -32.28 8.97
N ASN A 35 -18.52 -32.80 8.33
CA ASN A 35 -17.98 -32.22 7.10
C ASN A 35 -18.96 -32.35 5.93
N VAL A 36 -19.63 -33.50 5.82
CA VAL A 36 -20.68 -33.73 4.82
C VAL A 36 -21.88 -32.82 5.07
N ILE A 37 -22.32 -32.63 6.32
CA ILE A 37 -23.38 -31.70 6.69
C ILE A 37 -23.06 -30.27 6.21
N LYS A 38 -21.83 -29.79 6.43
CA LYS A 38 -21.42 -28.45 5.97
C LYS A 38 -21.48 -28.31 4.45
N SER A 39 -21.06 -29.35 3.72
CA SER A 39 -21.16 -29.40 2.26
C SER A 39 -22.63 -29.35 1.83
N LEU A 40 -23.47 -30.25 2.33
CA LEU A 40 -24.90 -30.31 1.99
C LEU A 40 -25.65 -29.03 2.35
N HIS A 41 -25.28 -28.38 3.46
CA HIS A 41 -25.83 -27.09 3.85
C HIS A 41 -25.43 -25.97 2.90
N GLY A 42 -24.17 -25.94 2.47
CA GLY A 42 -23.68 -24.98 1.46
C GLY A 42 -24.39 -25.10 0.11
N PHE A 43 -24.82 -26.32 -0.26
CA PHE A 43 -25.64 -26.57 -1.45
C PHE A 43 -27.15 -26.50 -1.18
N ARG A 44 -27.58 -26.10 0.03
CA ARG A 44 -28.99 -25.95 0.44
C ARG A 44 -29.82 -27.25 0.40
N TYR A 45 -29.17 -28.42 0.42
CA TYR A 45 -29.83 -29.72 0.51
C TYR A 45 -30.35 -30.00 1.91
N VAL A 46 -29.68 -29.50 2.94
CA VAL A 46 -30.08 -29.63 4.34
C VAL A 46 -29.97 -28.29 5.07
N GLU A 47 -30.89 -28.02 5.98
CA GLU A 47 -30.76 -26.95 6.96
C GLU A 47 -30.16 -27.52 8.24
N ALA A 48 -29.06 -26.94 8.70
CA ALA A 48 -28.33 -27.40 9.88
C ALA A 48 -28.42 -26.35 10.98
N GLN A 49 -29.03 -26.70 12.12
CA GLN A 49 -29.11 -25.84 13.30
C GLN A 49 -28.20 -26.36 14.41
N ARG A 50 -27.60 -25.43 15.14
CA ARG A 50 -26.55 -25.70 16.12
C ARG A 50 -26.80 -24.89 17.39
N GLU A 51 -27.79 -25.25 18.19
CA GLU A 51 -27.96 -24.68 19.52
C GLU A 51 -28.94 -25.52 20.36
N SER A 52 -28.44 -26.14 21.45
CA SER A 52 -29.26 -26.65 22.55
C SER A 52 -28.89 -25.91 23.83
N TRP A 53 -29.89 -25.66 24.69
CA TRP A 53 -29.74 -24.86 25.90
C TRP A 53 -29.86 -25.73 27.15
N VAL A 54 -29.01 -25.50 28.14
CA VAL A 54 -29.06 -26.19 29.44
C VAL A 54 -29.30 -25.19 30.56
N LEU A 55 -30.01 -25.62 31.60
CA LEU A 55 -30.25 -24.82 32.80
C LEU A 55 -28.94 -24.56 33.57
N THR A 56 -28.73 -23.33 34.01
CA THR A 56 -27.70 -23.01 35.02
C THR A 56 -28.12 -23.55 36.38
N ASP A 57 -27.23 -23.58 37.37
CA ASP A 57 -27.59 -24.06 38.72
C ASP A 57 -28.69 -23.19 39.36
N GLU A 58 -28.71 -21.89 39.08
CA GLU A 58 -29.79 -20.97 39.45
C GLU A 58 -31.09 -21.28 38.68
N GLY A 59 -31.01 -21.58 37.38
CA GLY A 59 -32.15 -22.02 36.58
C GLY A 59 -32.77 -23.35 37.05
N LYS A 60 -31.94 -24.31 37.49
CA LYS A 60 -32.41 -25.56 38.09
C LYS A 60 -33.15 -25.30 39.41
N LEU A 61 -32.58 -24.45 40.27
CA LEU A 61 -33.20 -24.06 41.54
C LEU A 61 -34.59 -23.44 41.32
N TYR A 62 -34.74 -22.53 40.36
CA TYR A 62 -36.04 -21.91 40.06
C TYR A 62 -37.01 -22.85 39.33
N ALA A 63 -36.53 -23.80 38.53
CA ALA A 63 -37.39 -24.84 37.96
C ALA A 63 -38.05 -25.71 39.05
N ASP A 64 -37.34 -25.98 40.15
CA ASP A 64 -37.86 -26.81 41.23
C ASP A 64 -38.67 -25.97 42.26
N THR A 65 -38.18 -24.80 42.66
CA THR A 65 -38.75 -23.97 43.74
C THR A 65 -39.66 -22.82 43.29
N GLY A 66 -39.73 -22.52 41.98
CA GLY A 66 -40.43 -21.36 41.41
C GLY A 66 -39.53 -20.14 41.26
N SER A 67 -39.93 -19.16 40.46
CA SER A 67 -39.17 -17.94 40.20
C SER A 67 -39.15 -16.99 41.40
N PRO A 68 -38.11 -16.15 41.56
CA PRO A 68 -37.99 -15.19 42.67
C PRO A 68 -39.21 -14.27 42.83
N GLU A 69 -39.80 -13.82 41.72
CA GLU A 69 -41.00 -12.98 41.72
C GLU A 69 -42.25 -13.73 42.19
N ALA A 70 -42.39 -15.02 41.85
CA ALA A 70 -43.51 -15.85 42.29
C ALA A 70 -43.35 -16.24 43.78
N GLN A 71 -42.13 -16.56 44.20
CA GLN A 71 -41.81 -16.82 45.62
C GLN A 71 -42.09 -15.58 46.49
N LEU A 72 -41.73 -14.39 46.02
CA LEU A 72 -42.06 -13.13 46.70
C LEU A 72 -43.56 -12.92 46.81
N PHE A 73 -44.31 -13.14 45.72
CA PHE A 73 -45.76 -13.00 45.72
C PHE A 73 -46.43 -13.96 46.73
N LEU A 74 -46.01 -15.23 46.74
CA LEU A 74 -46.55 -16.25 47.65
C LEU A 74 -46.25 -15.94 49.12
N ALA A 75 -45.12 -15.29 49.42
CA ALA A 75 -44.74 -14.92 50.79
C ALA A 75 -45.56 -13.74 51.38
N ILE A 76 -46.25 -12.97 50.54
CA ILE A 76 -47.16 -11.90 50.99
C ILE A 76 -48.52 -12.53 51.30
N PRO A 77 -49.19 -12.23 52.43
CA PRO A 77 -50.52 -12.78 52.72
C PRO A 77 -51.59 -12.31 51.69
N PRO A 78 -52.66 -13.10 51.46
CA PRO A 78 -53.74 -12.73 50.53
C PRO A 78 -54.55 -11.49 50.97
N GLU A 79 -54.69 -11.30 52.29
CA GLU A 79 -55.36 -10.16 52.90
C GLU A 79 -54.38 -9.44 53.84
N GLY A 80 -54.20 -8.15 53.62
CA GLY A 80 -53.23 -7.32 54.36
C GLY A 80 -51.87 -7.16 53.68
N GLY A 81 -51.04 -6.29 54.25
CA GLY A 81 -49.65 -6.08 53.83
C GLY A 81 -48.68 -6.68 54.83
N ILE A 82 -47.48 -7.04 54.37
CA ILE A 82 -46.40 -7.50 55.24
C ILE A 82 -45.28 -6.45 55.26
N PRO A 83 -44.69 -6.13 56.43
CA PRO A 83 -43.56 -5.22 56.51
C PRO A 83 -42.38 -5.71 55.68
N ARG A 84 -41.67 -4.75 55.08
CA ARG A 84 -40.55 -5.03 54.16
C ARG A 84 -39.42 -5.82 54.81
N GLU A 85 -39.14 -5.53 56.07
CA GLU A 85 -38.10 -6.20 56.88
C GLU A 85 -38.43 -7.66 57.14
N GLU A 86 -39.71 -7.97 57.39
CA GLU A 86 -40.17 -9.34 57.65
C GLU A 86 -40.11 -10.22 56.38
N LEU A 87 -40.44 -9.64 55.22
CA LEU A 87 -40.26 -10.32 53.93
C LEU A 87 -38.79 -10.60 53.61
N GLN A 88 -37.90 -9.66 53.93
CA GLN A 88 -36.46 -9.82 53.70
C GLN A 88 -35.86 -10.94 54.56
N ILE A 89 -36.36 -11.12 55.78
CA ILE A 89 -35.98 -12.23 56.67
C ILE A 89 -36.50 -13.57 56.13
N LYS A 90 -37.76 -13.65 55.68
CA LYS A 90 -38.38 -14.89 55.19
C LYS A 90 -37.77 -15.42 53.89
N LEU A 91 -37.41 -14.56 52.96
CA LEU A 91 -36.93 -14.95 51.61
C LEU A 91 -35.40 -14.88 51.47
N GLY A 92 -34.71 -14.25 52.42
CA GLY A 92 -33.29 -13.97 52.35
C GLY A 92 -32.96 -12.76 51.45
N PRO A 93 -31.82 -12.10 51.67
CA PRO A 93 -31.52 -10.79 51.10
C PRO A 93 -31.36 -10.78 49.57
N LEU A 94 -30.88 -11.87 48.97
CA LEU A 94 -30.63 -11.95 47.53
C LEU A 94 -31.93 -12.20 46.74
N LEU A 95 -32.72 -13.19 47.17
CA LEU A 95 -34.03 -13.53 46.60
C LEU A 95 -35.01 -12.37 46.74
N PHE A 96 -35.03 -11.71 47.90
CA PHE A 96 -35.87 -10.54 48.15
C PHE A 96 -35.58 -9.39 47.18
N LYS A 97 -34.30 -9.07 46.94
CA LYS A 97 -33.90 -8.00 46.02
C LYS A 97 -34.30 -8.28 44.57
N ILE A 98 -34.05 -9.50 44.09
CA ILE A 98 -34.36 -9.92 42.72
C ILE A 98 -35.88 -10.03 42.52
N GLY A 99 -36.57 -10.68 43.46
CA GLY A 99 -38.02 -10.83 43.45
C GLY A 99 -38.74 -9.48 43.47
N CYS A 100 -38.30 -8.51 44.28
CA CYS A 100 -38.95 -7.19 44.35
C CYS A 100 -38.83 -6.42 43.04
N ALA A 101 -37.64 -6.42 42.43
CA ALA A 101 -37.41 -5.75 41.15
C ALA A 101 -38.29 -6.33 40.03
N GLN A 102 -38.42 -7.65 39.98
CA GLN A 102 -39.15 -8.33 38.91
C GLN A 102 -40.66 -8.35 39.14
N ALA A 103 -41.13 -8.54 40.39
CA ALA A 103 -42.54 -8.47 40.74
C ALA A 103 -43.11 -7.05 40.57
N ALA A 104 -42.32 -6.01 40.84
CA ALA A 104 -42.68 -4.62 40.55
C ALA A 104 -42.85 -4.37 39.06
N LYS A 105 -41.89 -4.88 38.25
CA LYS A 105 -41.91 -4.76 36.79
C LYS A 105 -43.14 -5.45 36.19
N ASN A 106 -43.53 -6.60 36.74
CA ASN A 106 -44.72 -7.35 36.33
C ASN A 106 -46.02 -6.81 36.95
N ARG A 107 -45.96 -5.77 37.80
CA ARG A 107 -47.09 -5.16 38.53
C ARG A 107 -47.86 -6.14 39.43
N TRP A 108 -47.18 -7.17 39.96
CA TRP A 108 -47.80 -8.17 40.84
C TRP A 108 -48.00 -7.69 42.28
N VAL A 109 -47.16 -6.77 42.73
CA VAL A 109 -47.13 -6.25 44.09
C VAL A 109 -47.11 -4.72 44.07
N ASP A 110 -47.65 -4.10 45.12
CA ASP A 110 -47.52 -2.68 45.39
C ASP A 110 -46.56 -2.45 46.56
N MET A 111 -45.61 -1.53 46.36
CA MET A 111 -44.53 -1.20 47.29
C MET A 111 -44.52 0.30 47.68
N GLY A 112 -45.62 1.02 47.45
CA GLY A 112 -45.72 2.46 47.72
C GLY A 112 -45.82 2.87 49.20
N GLY A 113 -45.98 1.94 50.14
CA GLY A 113 -46.16 2.22 51.58
C GLY A 113 -45.18 1.47 52.52
N GLN A 114 -45.39 1.58 53.84
CA GLN A 114 -44.62 0.86 54.87
C GLN A 114 -44.78 -0.67 54.80
N GLN A 115 -45.77 -1.18 54.08
CA GLN A 115 -46.05 -2.60 53.88
C GLN A 115 -46.18 -2.92 52.39
N VAL A 116 -45.73 -4.11 52.00
CA VAL A 116 -45.87 -4.63 50.63
C VAL A 116 -47.19 -5.41 50.54
N THR A 117 -48.01 -5.07 49.55
CA THR A 117 -49.33 -5.70 49.33
C THR A 117 -49.42 -6.35 47.95
N ARG A 118 -50.29 -7.35 47.81
CA ARG A 118 -50.56 -7.98 46.51
C ARG A 118 -51.48 -7.06 45.69
N ARG A 119 -51.12 -6.82 44.43
CA ARG A 119 -51.93 -6.06 43.47
C ARG A 119 -52.87 -6.96 42.67
N VAL A 120 -52.54 -8.23 42.56
CA VAL A 120 -53.29 -9.28 41.85
C VAL A 120 -53.57 -10.44 42.81
N GLN A 121 -54.65 -11.19 42.59
CA GLN A 121 -54.99 -12.34 43.45
C GLN A 121 -54.25 -13.63 43.07
N HIS A 122 -53.86 -13.78 41.79
CA HIS A 122 -53.16 -14.95 41.27
C HIS A 122 -52.03 -14.52 40.31
N VAL A 123 -50.97 -15.33 40.25
CA VAL A 123 -49.84 -15.14 39.32
C VAL A 123 -49.46 -16.48 38.72
N ASP A 124 -49.23 -16.50 37.41
CA ASP A 124 -48.70 -17.66 36.70
C ASP A 124 -47.17 -17.56 36.61
N ASP A 125 -46.47 -18.59 37.08
CA ASP A 125 -45.01 -18.64 37.05
C ASP A 125 -44.48 -19.09 35.68
N ARG A 126 -44.69 -18.26 34.67
CA ARG A 126 -44.26 -18.53 33.28
C ARG A 126 -42.77 -18.83 33.17
N VAL A 127 -41.93 -18.27 34.06
CA VAL A 127 -40.48 -18.50 34.06
C VAL A 127 -40.18 -19.94 34.46
N LYS A 128 -40.83 -20.46 35.51
CA LYS A 128 -40.72 -21.87 35.90
C LYS A 128 -41.17 -22.80 34.79
N ASP A 129 -42.31 -22.51 34.16
CA ASP A 129 -42.85 -23.34 33.07
C ASP A 129 -41.89 -23.41 31.87
N LEU A 130 -41.28 -22.28 31.51
CA LEU A 130 -40.28 -22.22 30.43
C LEU A 130 -39.00 -22.99 30.81
N LEU A 131 -38.54 -22.91 32.05
CA LEU A 131 -37.38 -23.67 32.52
C LEU A 131 -37.65 -25.19 32.54
N LEU A 132 -38.86 -25.61 32.91
CA LEU A 132 -39.30 -27.01 32.86
C LEU A 132 -39.37 -27.53 31.42
N LYS A 133 -39.91 -26.74 30.48
CA LYS A 133 -39.89 -27.07 29.05
C LYS A 133 -38.47 -27.30 28.52
N ILE A 134 -37.51 -26.47 28.93
CA ILE A 134 -36.09 -26.64 28.57
C ILE A 134 -35.49 -27.89 29.23
N LYS A 135 -35.84 -28.18 30.50
CA LYS A 135 -35.43 -29.41 31.22
C LYS A 135 -35.92 -30.68 30.53
N GLU A 136 -37.12 -30.65 29.98
CA GLU A 136 -37.78 -31.75 29.26
C GLU A 136 -37.41 -31.83 27.77
N GLY A 137 -36.55 -30.92 27.28
CA GLY A 137 -36.10 -30.91 25.88
C GLY A 137 -37.17 -30.45 24.87
N GLN A 138 -38.21 -29.75 25.33
CA GLN A 138 -39.26 -29.19 24.48
C GLN A 138 -38.81 -27.90 23.78
N VAL A 139 -39.37 -27.62 22.60
CA VAL A 139 -39.06 -26.43 21.81
C VAL A 139 -39.60 -25.18 22.50
N VAL A 140 -38.74 -24.19 22.73
CA VAL A 140 -39.08 -22.87 23.28
C VAL A 140 -38.80 -21.80 22.23
N ASP A 141 -39.64 -20.77 22.18
CA ASP A 141 -39.52 -19.68 21.22
C ASP A 141 -38.24 -18.84 21.41
N GLN A 142 -37.73 -18.25 20.32
CA GLN A 142 -36.46 -17.52 20.33
C GLN A 142 -36.48 -16.29 21.25
N ASP A 143 -37.61 -15.62 21.39
CA ASP A 143 -37.70 -14.44 22.26
C ASP A 143 -37.72 -14.82 23.75
N ASP A 144 -38.32 -15.96 24.08
CA ASP A 144 -38.27 -16.54 25.44
C ASP A 144 -36.84 -17.01 25.80
N ILE A 145 -36.11 -17.59 24.84
CA ILE A 145 -34.69 -17.96 25.02
C ILE A 145 -33.82 -16.72 25.29
N LYS A 146 -34.01 -15.62 24.54
CA LYS A 146 -33.29 -14.35 24.79
C LYS A 146 -33.58 -13.81 26.19
N ALA A 147 -34.82 -13.89 26.66
CA ALA A 147 -35.21 -13.44 27.98
C ALA A 147 -34.55 -14.27 29.11
N LEU A 148 -34.53 -15.59 28.98
CA LEU A 148 -33.87 -16.48 29.94
C LEU A 148 -32.34 -16.32 29.95
N LYS A 149 -31.74 -16.08 28.77
CA LYS A 149 -30.31 -15.79 28.62
C LYS A 149 -29.92 -14.47 29.28
N ALA A 150 -30.72 -13.42 29.10
CA ALA A 150 -30.49 -12.13 29.75
C ALA A 150 -30.53 -12.23 31.29
N ARG A 151 -31.34 -13.16 31.82
CA ARG A 151 -31.43 -13.48 33.26
C ARG A 151 -30.37 -14.50 33.72
N LYS A 152 -29.50 -14.99 32.84
CA LYS A 152 -28.47 -16.02 33.12
C LYS A 152 -29.01 -17.34 33.68
N LEU A 153 -30.26 -17.68 33.33
CA LEU A 153 -30.92 -18.92 33.80
C LEU A 153 -30.61 -20.14 32.91
N ILE A 154 -30.10 -19.89 31.70
CA ILE A 154 -29.69 -20.91 30.74
C ILE A 154 -28.33 -20.58 30.14
N VAL A 155 -27.58 -21.61 29.77
CA VAL A 155 -26.30 -21.53 29.06
C VAL A 155 -26.31 -22.44 27.84
N PRO A 156 -25.62 -22.06 26.75
CA PRO A 156 -25.54 -22.91 25.57
C PRO A 156 -24.73 -24.17 25.91
N GLN A 157 -25.25 -25.34 25.55
CA GLN A 157 -24.50 -26.58 25.65
C GLN A 157 -23.46 -26.60 24.52
N THR A 158 -22.18 -26.70 24.87
CA THR A 158 -21.08 -26.87 23.91
C THR A 158 -21.03 -28.30 23.38
N TRP A 159 -22.11 -28.75 22.74
CA TRP A 159 -22.11 -29.99 21.97
C TRP A 159 -21.67 -29.70 20.52
N LYS A 160 -20.89 -30.61 19.90
CA LYS A 160 -20.45 -30.49 18.50
C LYS A 160 -21.42 -31.15 17.51
N GLY A 161 -22.67 -31.38 17.88
CA GLY A 161 -23.71 -31.94 17.01
C GLY A 161 -24.49 -30.89 16.22
N TYR A 162 -25.11 -31.32 15.13
CA TYR A 162 -26.07 -30.55 14.33
C TYR A 162 -27.42 -31.27 14.30
N SER A 163 -28.51 -30.51 14.38
CA SER A 163 -29.83 -30.99 13.97
C SER A 163 -30.05 -30.66 12.49
N LEU A 164 -30.56 -31.61 11.72
CA LEU A 164 -30.74 -31.50 10.26
C LEU A 164 -32.20 -31.60 9.87
N LYS A 165 -32.64 -30.71 8.98
CA LYS A 165 -33.92 -30.78 8.27
C LYS A 165 -33.69 -30.74 6.77
N LYS A 166 -34.70 -31.17 5.99
CA LYS A 166 -34.69 -31.02 4.53
C LYS A 166 -34.58 -29.54 4.16
N GLY A 167 -33.59 -29.22 3.34
CA GLY A 167 -33.47 -27.89 2.75
C GLY A 167 -34.34 -27.72 1.51
N PRO A 168 -34.41 -26.50 0.94
CA PRO A 168 -35.24 -26.21 -0.22
C PRO A 168 -34.85 -27.01 -1.48
N ASP A 169 -33.58 -27.38 -1.61
CA ASP A 169 -33.04 -28.11 -2.77
C ASP A 169 -32.79 -29.60 -2.47
N TYR A 170 -33.50 -30.16 -1.47
CA TYR A 170 -33.32 -31.54 -1.04
C TYR A 170 -33.66 -32.54 -2.16
N ALA A 171 -32.72 -33.45 -2.44
CA ALA A 171 -32.94 -34.65 -3.25
C ALA A 171 -32.29 -35.87 -2.58
N PRO A 172 -32.86 -37.09 -2.74
CA PRO A 172 -32.33 -38.32 -2.12
C PRO A 172 -30.94 -38.70 -2.62
N GLN A 173 -30.56 -38.23 -3.81
CA GLN A 173 -29.20 -38.30 -4.33
C GLN A 173 -28.85 -36.97 -5.01
N ARG A 174 -27.66 -36.46 -4.71
CA ARG A 174 -27.15 -35.24 -5.32
C ARG A 174 -26.76 -35.50 -6.78
N LYS A 175 -27.30 -34.72 -7.72
CA LYS A 175 -26.84 -34.72 -9.11
C LYS A 175 -25.39 -34.19 -9.17
N LYS A 176 -24.47 -34.99 -9.73
CA LYS A 176 -23.08 -34.57 -9.96
C LYS A 176 -22.96 -34.04 -11.38
N PHE A 177 -22.65 -32.75 -11.51
CA PHE A 177 -22.37 -32.12 -12.79
C PHE A 177 -20.91 -32.35 -13.18
N ALA A 178 -20.64 -32.63 -14.45
CA ALA A 178 -19.28 -32.62 -14.97
C ALA A 178 -18.78 -31.18 -15.09
N ALA A 179 -17.53 -30.95 -14.69
CA ALA A 179 -16.90 -29.62 -14.74
C ALA A 179 -16.40 -29.29 -16.15
N ASP A 180 -15.71 -30.24 -16.78
CA ASP A 180 -15.09 -30.07 -18.09
C ASP A 180 -15.38 -31.27 -19.01
N LEU A 181 -15.34 -31.02 -20.31
CA LEU A 181 -15.42 -32.05 -21.34
C LEU A 181 -14.05 -32.72 -21.48
N THR A 182 -13.96 -34.04 -21.24
CA THR A 182 -12.71 -34.79 -21.38
C THR A 182 -12.62 -35.54 -22.70
N ARG A 183 -11.39 -35.93 -23.07
CA ARG A 183 -11.12 -36.70 -24.28
C ARG A 183 -11.81 -38.07 -24.26
N GLU A 184 -11.86 -38.71 -23.10
CA GLU A 184 -12.47 -40.03 -22.90
C GLU A 184 -13.98 -39.97 -23.11
N MET A 185 -14.64 -38.93 -22.57
CA MET A 185 -16.08 -38.70 -22.76
C MET A 185 -16.42 -38.52 -24.23
N LEU A 186 -15.58 -37.81 -25.00
CA LEU A 186 -15.74 -37.64 -26.45
C LEU A 186 -15.60 -38.96 -27.22
N GLN A 187 -14.71 -39.85 -26.77
CA GLN A 187 -14.46 -41.15 -27.40
C GLN A 187 -15.55 -42.18 -27.09
N SER A 188 -16.06 -42.21 -25.85
CA SER A 188 -17.13 -43.13 -25.44
C SER A 188 -18.53 -42.66 -25.84
N GLY A 189 -18.69 -41.36 -26.11
CA GLY A 189 -19.99 -40.74 -26.38
C GLY A 189 -20.80 -40.38 -25.12
N ASP A 190 -20.22 -40.59 -23.93
CA ASP A 190 -20.86 -40.34 -22.64
C ASP A 190 -21.22 -38.86 -22.41
N TRP A 191 -20.52 -37.94 -23.10
CA TRP A 191 -20.79 -36.50 -23.01
C TRP A 191 -22.24 -36.12 -23.35
N LYS A 192 -22.98 -36.96 -24.11
CA LYS A 192 -24.39 -36.72 -24.44
C LYS A 192 -25.34 -36.94 -23.27
N ASN A 193 -24.94 -37.78 -22.31
CA ASN A 193 -25.78 -38.21 -21.19
C ASN A 193 -25.38 -37.54 -19.86
N VAL A 194 -24.36 -36.69 -19.88
CA VAL A 194 -23.83 -36.00 -18.70
C VAL A 194 -24.24 -34.52 -18.73
N GLU A 195 -24.82 -34.03 -17.63
CA GLU A 195 -25.11 -32.61 -17.45
C GLU A 195 -23.84 -31.86 -17.00
N PHE A 196 -23.47 -30.80 -17.73
CA PHE A 196 -22.31 -29.97 -17.43
C PHE A 196 -22.69 -28.78 -16.54
N LYS A 197 -21.73 -28.32 -15.74
CA LYS A 197 -21.87 -27.08 -14.98
C LYS A 197 -21.88 -25.87 -15.93
N GLU A 198 -22.76 -24.91 -15.69
CA GLU A 198 -22.76 -23.65 -16.47
C GLU A 198 -21.45 -22.88 -16.26
N TYR A 199 -20.90 -22.37 -17.37
CA TYR A 199 -19.67 -21.58 -17.35
C TYR A 199 -19.96 -20.15 -16.87
N ASN A 200 -19.18 -19.65 -15.92
CA ASN A 200 -19.35 -18.29 -15.41
C ASN A 200 -18.71 -17.27 -16.37
N PHE A 201 -19.51 -16.70 -17.29
CA PHE A 201 -19.04 -15.67 -18.23
C PHE A 201 -18.66 -14.33 -17.58
N ASN A 202 -18.99 -14.11 -16.29
CA ASN A 202 -18.58 -12.92 -15.56
C ASN A 202 -17.18 -13.03 -14.94
N ALA A 203 -16.55 -14.21 -14.99
CA ALA A 203 -15.19 -14.38 -14.52
C ALA A 203 -14.18 -13.88 -15.56
N LYS A 204 -13.12 -13.19 -15.11
CA LYS A 204 -11.96 -12.93 -15.96
C LYS A 204 -11.29 -14.27 -16.24
N GLY A 205 -11.17 -14.64 -17.53
CA GLY A 205 -10.50 -15.87 -17.95
C GLY A 205 -9.05 -15.94 -17.46
N GLN A 206 -8.42 -17.10 -17.61
CA GLN A 206 -7.00 -17.22 -17.27
C GLN A 206 -6.16 -16.28 -18.16
N PRO A 207 -5.30 -15.45 -17.56
CA PRO A 207 -4.40 -14.62 -18.32
C PRO A 207 -3.43 -15.50 -19.13
N ILE A 208 -3.30 -15.22 -20.41
CA ILE A 208 -2.39 -15.95 -21.29
C ILE A 208 -0.95 -15.55 -20.95
N GLU A 209 -0.08 -16.53 -20.71
CA GLU A 209 1.35 -16.29 -20.61
C GLU A 209 1.94 -16.03 -22.01
N ALA A 210 2.12 -14.76 -22.34
CA ALA A 210 2.83 -14.33 -23.54
C ALA A 210 4.29 -13.95 -23.22
N GLY A 211 5.14 -13.81 -24.23
CA GLY A 211 6.43 -13.13 -24.03
C GLY A 211 6.18 -11.70 -23.53
N HIS A 212 6.57 -11.42 -22.29
CA HIS A 212 6.39 -10.10 -21.69
C HIS A 212 7.67 -9.28 -21.91
N LEU A 213 7.59 -8.23 -22.73
CA LEU A 213 8.62 -7.19 -22.75
C LEU A 213 8.67 -6.52 -21.37
N HIS A 214 9.88 -6.20 -20.88
CA HIS A 214 10.13 -5.79 -19.50
C HIS A 214 9.09 -4.76 -18.98
N PRO A 215 8.38 -5.02 -17.85
CA PRO A 215 7.21 -4.25 -17.40
C PRO A 215 7.47 -2.84 -16.84
N LEU A 216 8.62 -2.23 -17.13
CA LEU A 216 8.85 -0.84 -16.72
C LEU A 216 8.30 0.07 -17.82
N ASN A 217 7.10 0.60 -17.57
CA ASN A 217 6.42 1.68 -18.30
C ASN A 217 7.37 2.80 -18.79
N LYS A 218 8.49 2.98 -18.10
CA LYS A 218 9.61 3.88 -18.37
C LYS A 218 10.23 3.77 -19.76
N ALA A 219 10.75 2.59 -20.09
CA ALA A 219 11.43 2.37 -21.37
C ALA A 219 10.43 2.18 -22.51
N ARG A 220 9.24 1.60 -22.25
CA ARG A 220 8.21 1.41 -23.28
C ARG A 220 7.57 2.72 -23.71
N ILE A 221 7.23 3.59 -22.77
CA ILE A 221 6.60 4.86 -23.11
C ILE A 221 7.65 5.74 -23.79
N CYS A 222 8.85 5.89 -23.23
CA CYS A 222 9.89 6.67 -23.92
C CYS A 222 10.31 6.04 -25.26
N SER A 223 10.38 4.70 -25.39
CA SER A 223 10.72 4.04 -26.67
C SER A 223 9.58 4.12 -27.69
N SER A 224 8.32 3.96 -27.27
CA SER A 224 7.14 4.13 -28.13
C SER A 224 6.99 5.57 -28.57
N VAL A 225 7.12 6.53 -27.65
CA VAL A 225 7.06 7.96 -27.96
C VAL A 225 8.26 8.36 -28.80
N ARG A 226 9.47 7.86 -28.52
CA ARG A 226 10.65 8.03 -29.38
C ARG A 226 10.40 7.47 -30.78
N HIS A 227 9.80 6.30 -30.91
CA HIS A 227 9.46 5.71 -32.20
C HIS A 227 8.43 6.56 -32.95
N GLN A 228 7.37 7.00 -32.27
CA GLN A 228 6.36 7.89 -32.86
C GLN A 228 6.96 9.22 -33.33
N LEU A 229 7.78 9.87 -32.48
CA LEU A 229 8.50 11.10 -32.83
C LEU A 229 9.46 10.89 -34.00
N ARG A 230 10.21 9.78 -34.00
CA ARG A 230 11.09 9.39 -35.10
C ARG A 230 10.29 9.25 -36.39
N MET A 231 9.13 8.61 -36.35
CA MET A 231 8.25 8.49 -37.51
C MET A 231 7.71 9.86 -37.97
N ILE A 232 7.37 10.78 -37.07
CA ILE A 232 6.95 12.15 -37.42
C ILE A 232 8.07 12.88 -38.16
N PHE A 233 9.31 12.84 -37.66
CA PHE A 233 10.45 13.44 -38.35
C PHE A 233 10.67 12.86 -39.74
N LEU A 234 10.64 11.52 -39.87
CA LEU A 234 10.78 10.84 -41.16
C LEU A 234 9.67 11.24 -42.14
N GLN A 235 8.42 11.36 -41.68
CA GLN A 235 7.30 11.82 -42.51
C GLN A 235 7.44 13.29 -42.95
N MET A 236 8.11 14.12 -42.15
CA MET A 236 8.42 15.52 -42.47
C MET A 236 9.67 15.68 -43.36
N GLY A 237 10.29 14.56 -43.76
CA GLY A 237 11.47 14.53 -44.64
C GLY A 237 12.79 14.80 -43.92
N PHE A 238 12.88 14.55 -42.62
CA PHE A 238 14.11 14.72 -41.85
C PHE A 238 14.99 13.45 -41.90
N GLU A 239 16.29 13.67 -41.92
CA GLU A 239 17.35 12.66 -41.85
C GLU A 239 17.87 12.53 -40.42
N GLU A 240 18.00 11.29 -39.91
CA GLU A 240 18.44 11.03 -38.54
C GLU A 240 19.96 11.21 -38.42
N MET A 241 20.41 12.08 -37.51
CA MET A 241 21.83 12.31 -37.25
C MET A 241 22.44 11.20 -36.39
N PRO A 242 23.71 10.83 -36.63
CA PRO A 242 24.43 9.89 -35.76
C PRO A 242 24.76 10.54 -34.42
N THR A 243 24.32 9.92 -33.32
CA THR A 243 24.49 10.43 -31.95
C THR A 243 25.28 9.47 -31.05
N ASP A 244 26.05 8.56 -31.64
CA ASP A 244 26.81 7.46 -31.03
C ASP A 244 28.03 7.91 -30.19
N ARG A 245 27.87 9.03 -29.48
CA ARG A 245 28.90 9.69 -28.70
C ARG A 245 28.28 10.45 -27.52
N TYR A 246 28.45 9.93 -26.31
CA TYR A 246 28.07 10.63 -25.08
C TYR A 246 29.12 11.65 -24.63
N VAL A 247 30.40 11.32 -24.87
CA VAL A 247 31.54 12.18 -24.51
C VAL A 247 31.79 13.16 -25.63
N GLU A 248 31.69 14.45 -25.35
CA GLU A 248 31.96 15.50 -26.31
C GLU A 248 33.05 16.43 -25.79
N SER A 249 33.78 17.09 -26.69
CA SER A 249 34.72 18.12 -26.27
C SER A 249 33.97 19.44 -25.98
N SER A 250 34.47 20.24 -25.04
CA SER A 250 33.96 21.58 -24.75
C SER A 250 33.90 22.45 -26.01
N PHE A 251 34.86 22.27 -26.94
CA PHE A 251 34.82 22.91 -28.23
C PHE A 251 33.51 22.66 -28.99
N TRP A 252 33.14 21.39 -29.24
CA TRP A 252 31.94 21.07 -30.01
C TRP A 252 30.66 21.30 -29.23
N ASN A 253 30.70 21.10 -27.91
CA ASN A 253 29.54 21.29 -27.07
C ASN A 253 29.23 22.75 -26.80
N PHE A 254 30.21 23.67 -26.86
CA PHE A 254 29.99 25.06 -26.50
C PHE A 254 30.65 26.07 -27.46
N ASP A 255 31.96 25.99 -27.70
CA ASP A 255 32.69 27.03 -28.46
C ASP A 255 32.21 27.11 -29.92
N ALA A 256 32.00 25.96 -30.57
CA ALA A 256 31.50 25.84 -31.94
C ALA A 256 30.07 26.40 -32.10
N LEU A 257 29.32 26.48 -31.00
CA LEU A 257 27.99 27.08 -30.97
C LEU A 257 28.04 28.59 -30.73
N PHE A 258 29.22 29.21 -30.68
CA PHE A 258 29.37 30.61 -30.28
C PHE A 258 28.86 30.88 -28.85
N GLN A 259 28.94 29.90 -27.95
CA GLN A 259 28.67 30.11 -26.52
C GLN A 259 29.98 30.49 -25.81
N PRO A 260 30.04 31.62 -25.08
CA PRO A 260 31.29 32.12 -24.52
C PRO A 260 31.84 31.20 -23.41
N GLN A 261 33.17 31.21 -23.22
CA GLN A 261 33.82 30.36 -22.22
C GLN A 261 33.47 30.72 -20.77
N GLN A 262 33.07 31.97 -20.51
CA GLN A 262 32.68 32.44 -19.18
C GLN A 262 31.20 32.13 -18.85
N HIS A 263 30.48 31.43 -19.73
CA HIS A 263 29.06 31.17 -19.56
C HIS A 263 28.79 30.25 -18.36
N PRO A 264 27.83 30.57 -17.46
CA PRO A 264 27.54 29.77 -16.25
C PRO A 264 27.31 28.28 -16.51
N ALA A 265 26.60 27.95 -17.59
CA ALA A 265 26.37 26.55 -17.98
C ALA A 265 27.64 25.71 -18.20
N ARG A 266 28.83 26.32 -18.35
CA ARG A 266 30.12 25.61 -18.42
C ARG A 266 30.72 25.31 -17.05
N ASP A 267 30.14 25.80 -15.95
CA ASP A 267 30.62 25.51 -14.61
C ASP A 267 30.48 24.01 -14.31
N SER A 268 31.40 23.50 -13.50
CA SER A 268 31.37 22.16 -12.90
C SER A 268 30.07 21.87 -12.12
N HIS A 269 29.41 22.91 -11.61
CA HIS A 269 28.12 22.80 -10.96
C HIS A 269 26.99 22.41 -11.94
N ASP A 270 27.08 22.79 -13.21
CA ASP A 270 26.04 22.54 -14.23
C ASP A 270 26.41 21.42 -15.22
N THR A 271 27.71 21.19 -15.44
CA THR A 271 28.23 20.27 -16.46
C THR A 271 29.12 19.17 -15.88
N PHE A 272 28.91 17.93 -16.35
CA PHE A 272 29.77 16.80 -16.00
C PHE A 272 31.03 16.75 -16.85
N TYR A 273 32.14 17.29 -16.33
CA TYR A 273 33.46 17.12 -16.92
C TYR A 273 34.05 15.74 -16.64
N LEU A 274 34.81 15.22 -17.60
CA LEU A 274 35.46 13.93 -17.47
C LEU A 274 36.80 14.04 -16.75
N LYS A 275 37.05 13.08 -15.86
CA LYS A 275 38.38 12.84 -15.30
C LYS A 275 39.25 12.02 -16.25
N VAL A 276 38.68 11.01 -16.92
CA VAL A 276 39.36 10.15 -17.89
C VAL A 276 38.38 9.75 -18.99
N PRO A 277 38.66 10.01 -20.29
CA PRO A 277 39.70 10.91 -20.79
C PRO A 277 39.35 12.38 -20.53
N SER A 278 40.24 13.15 -19.87
CA SER A 278 39.97 14.55 -19.49
C SER A 278 40.05 15.54 -20.66
N THR A 279 40.87 15.25 -21.68
CA THR A 279 41.06 16.11 -22.85
C THR A 279 40.80 15.36 -24.16
N THR A 280 40.31 16.10 -25.15
CA THR A 280 40.16 15.58 -26.53
C THR A 280 41.53 15.46 -27.20
N LYS A 281 41.66 14.51 -28.13
CA LYS A 281 42.91 14.26 -28.86
C LYS A 281 43.00 15.05 -30.16
N GLU A 282 41.87 15.24 -30.83
CA GLU A 282 41.82 15.79 -32.19
C GLU A 282 40.67 16.80 -32.31
N LEU A 283 40.98 17.95 -32.91
CA LEU A 283 40.03 18.97 -33.33
C LEU A 283 40.43 19.48 -34.72
N PRO A 284 39.49 19.99 -35.53
CA PRO A 284 39.82 20.61 -36.81
C PRO A 284 40.50 21.96 -36.59
N GLU A 285 41.83 21.98 -36.60
CA GLU A 285 42.64 23.15 -36.23
C GLU A 285 42.27 24.43 -36.99
N ASP A 286 42.06 24.33 -38.32
CA ASP A 286 41.65 25.47 -39.14
C ASP A 286 40.31 26.07 -38.69
N TYR A 287 39.38 25.23 -38.23
CA TYR A 287 38.08 25.69 -37.74
C TYR A 287 38.20 26.25 -36.32
N VAL A 288 39.02 25.63 -35.46
CA VAL A 288 39.28 26.13 -34.11
C VAL A 288 39.86 27.54 -34.16
N GLU A 289 40.81 27.82 -35.06
CA GLU A 289 41.40 29.16 -35.18
C GLU A 289 40.37 30.20 -35.65
N ARG A 290 39.48 29.84 -36.59
CA ARG A 290 38.37 30.72 -36.99
C ARG A 290 37.39 30.99 -35.85
N VAL A 291 37.04 29.96 -35.07
CA VAL A 291 36.17 30.11 -33.89
C VAL A 291 36.84 31.02 -32.87
N LYS A 292 38.10 30.79 -32.54
CA LYS A 292 38.89 31.65 -31.64
C LYS A 292 38.82 33.11 -32.09
N CYS A 293 39.15 33.38 -33.36
CA CYS A 293 39.14 34.75 -33.90
C CYS A 293 37.77 35.44 -33.75
N VAL A 294 36.68 34.74 -34.08
CA VAL A 294 35.31 35.26 -33.98
C VAL A 294 34.88 35.48 -32.52
N HIS A 295 35.31 34.63 -31.59
CA HIS A 295 35.03 34.80 -30.16
C HIS A 295 35.80 35.99 -29.56
N GLU A 296 37.10 36.13 -29.86
CA GLU A 296 37.96 37.16 -29.27
C GLU A 296 37.72 38.53 -29.90
N SER A 297 37.90 38.62 -31.22
CA SER A 297 37.99 39.88 -31.96
C SER A 297 36.78 40.18 -32.85
N GLY A 298 35.83 39.25 -32.91
CA GLY A 298 34.69 39.33 -33.82
C GLY A 298 35.05 38.95 -35.26
N GLY A 299 34.07 39.11 -36.15
CA GLY A 299 34.13 38.65 -37.52
C GLY A 299 32.74 38.50 -38.11
N TYR A 300 32.66 38.45 -39.44
CA TYR A 300 31.40 38.24 -40.16
C TYR A 300 30.27 39.23 -39.80
N GLY A 301 30.62 40.48 -39.51
CA GLY A 301 29.67 41.53 -39.10
C GLY A 301 29.38 41.58 -37.60
N SER A 302 29.96 40.69 -36.80
CA SER A 302 29.86 40.68 -35.34
C SER A 302 31.11 41.26 -34.67
N ARG A 303 30.93 41.81 -33.46
CA ARG A 303 32.02 42.29 -32.60
C ARG A 303 32.70 41.18 -31.79
N GLY A 304 32.13 39.96 -31.80
CA GLY A 304 32.59 38.89 -30.92
C GLY A 304 32.21 39.16 -29.46
N TYR A 305 32.91 38.49 -28.54
CA TYR A 305 32.70 38.62 -27.09
C TYR A 305 33.78 39.46 -26.39
N GLU A 306 34.84 39.89 -27.10
CA GLU A 306 35.89 40.77 -26.59
C GLU A 306 36.57 40.22 -25.32
N TYR A 307 36.94 38.92 -25.33
CA TYR A 307 37.68 38.24 -24.25
C TYR A 307 38.77 37.33 -24.81
N ASP A 308 39.71 36.90 -23.97
CA ASP A 308 40.78 35.96 -24.35
C ASP A 308 40.26 34.51 -24.38
N TRP A 309 40.28 33.87 -25.55
CA TRP A 309 39.77 32.52 -25.72
C TRP A 309 40.85 31.49 -25.38
N SER A 310 40.56 30.60 -24.44
CA SER A 310 41.49 29.58 -23.96
C SER A 310 41.35 28.26 -24.72
N ARG A 311 42.44 27.80 -25.33
CA ARG A 311 42.50 26.48 -25.98
C ARG A 311 42.36 25.33 -24.99
N GLU A 312 42.88 25.49 -23.78
CA GLU A 312 42.81 24.46 -22.74
C GLU A 312 41.37 24.18 -22.33
N GLU A 313 40.53 25.22 -22.25
CA GLU A 313 39.11 25.09 -21.92
C GLU A 313 38.36 24.31 -23.01
N ALA A 314 38.62 24.63 -24.27
CA ALA A 314 37.99 23.97 -25.42
C ALA A 314 38.38 22.49 -25.57
N ASN A 315 39.57 22.12 -25.08
CA ASN A 315 40.07 20.76 -25.11
C ASN A 315 39.46 19.85 -24.03
N LYS A 316 38.83 20.38 -22.98
CA LYS A 316 38.23 19.56 -21.93
C LYS A 316 37.13 18.66 -22.51
N ASN A 317 37.05 17.43 -22.03
CA ASN A 317 35.94 16.53 -22.35
C ASN A 317 34.86 16.59 -21.27
N LEU A 318 33.63 16.44 -21.71
CA LEU A 318 32.44 16.43 -20.88
C LEU A 318 31.44 15.40 -21.38
N LEU A 319 30.45 15.07 -20.56
CA LEU A 319 29.24 14.43 -21.05
C LEU A 319 28.36 15.48 -21.71
N ARG A 320 27.95 15.27 -22.96
CA ARG A 320 27.20 16.25 -23.74
C ARG A 320 25.97 16.78 -22.97
N THR A 321 25.82 18.09 -22.92
CA THR A 321 24.75 18.75 -22.16
C THR A 321 23.47 18.95 -22.97
N HIS A 322 23.59 18.87 -24.29
CA HIS A 322 22.51 19.00 -25.27
C HIS A 322 22.92 18.37 -26.61
N THR A 323 21.93 17.98 -27.43
CA THR A 323 22.16 17.39 -28.77
C THR A 323 22.65 18.40 -29.80
N THR A 324 22.62 19.71 -29.49
CA THR A 324 23.08 20.78 -30.38
C THR A 324 24.55 20.66 -30.76
N ALA A 325 25.36 19.98 -29.94
CA ALA A 325 26.73 19.63 -30.29
C ALA A 325 26.80 18.69 -31.51
N VAL A 326 25.85 17.75 -31.62
CA VAL A 326 25.73 16.85 -32.79
C VAL A 326 25.32 17.65 -34.02
N SER A 327 24.37 18.59 -33.86
CA SER A 327 23.96 19.50 -34.93
C SER A 327 25.12 20.34 -35.44
N ALA A 328 25.97 20.87 -34.56
CA ALA A 328 27.17 21.61 -34.95
C ALA A 328 28.14 20.77 -35.79
N ARG A 329 28.37 19.51 -35.41
CA ARG A 329 29.20 18.58 -36.18
C ARG A 329 28.62 18.29 -37.56
N MET A 330 27.31 18.07 -37.63
CA MET A 330 26.63 17.78 -38.90
C MET A 330 26.61 19.01 -39.82
N LEU A 331 26.40 20.20 -39.29
CA LEU A 331 26.48 21.46 -40.04
C LEU A 331 27.91 21.75 -40.51
N TYR A 332 28.91 21.49 -39.69
CA TYR A 332 30.31 21.60 -40.08
C TYR A 332 30.65 20.64 -41.22
N ASN A 333 30.26 19.37 -41.14
CA ASN A 333 30.46 18.40 -42.22
C ASN A 333 29.77 18.84 -43.51
N LEU A 334 28.53 19.33 -43.42
CA LEU A 334 27.80 19.89 -44.57
C LEU A 334 28.54 21.11 -45.18
N ALA A 335 29.14 21.95 -44.35
CA ALA A 335 29.95 23.08 -44.80
C ALA A 335 31.20 22.60 -45.54
N GLN A 336 31.91 21.59 -45.02
CA GLN A 336 33.08 21.01 -45.68
C GLN A 336 32.72 20.35 -47.02
N ASP A 337 31.57 19.69 -47.11
CA ASP A 337 31.07 19.15 -48.37
C ASP A 337 30.71 20.23 -49.38
N THR A 338 30.22 21.39 -48.91
CA THR A 338 29.90 22.56 -49.73
C THR A 338 31.15 23.18 -50.38
N LEU A 339 32.33 22.97 -49.80
CA LEU A 339 33.59 23.36 -50.44
C LEU A 339 33.92 22.50 -51.67
N LYS A 340 33.34 21.31 -51.79
CA LYS A 340 33.58 20.35 -52.88
C LYS A 340 32.43 20.28 -53.88
N LYS A 341 31.20 20.58 -53.44
CA LYS A 341 29.96 20.46 -54.22
C LYS A 341 29.03 21.63 -53.91
N PRO A 342 28.09 21.98 -54.82
CA PRO A 342 27.08 22.98 -54.52
C PRO A 342 26.29 22.65 -53.24
N PHE A 343 26.00 23.69 -52.45
CA PHE A 343 25.18 23.56 -51.24
C PHE A 343 23.85 22.87 -51.55
N THR A 344 23.49 21.90 -50.72
CA THR A 344 22.20 21.19 -50.82
C THR A 344 21.42 21.38 -49.51
N PRO A 345 20.15 21.81 -49.57
CA PRO A 345 19.32 21.95 -48.37
C PRO A 345 19.18 20.64 -47.61
N LYS A 346 19.19 20.72 -46.28
CA LYS A 346 19.14 19.55 -45.40
C LYS A 346 18.21 19.76 -44.22
N ARG A 347 17.53 18.68 -43.83
CA ARG A 347 16.67 18.59 -42.65
C ARG A 347 17.19 17.46 -41.78
N TYR A 348 17.64 17.77 -40.59
CA TYR A 348 18.27 16.83 -39.67
C TYR A 348 17.50 16.73 -38.37
N PHE A 349 17.41 15.53 -37.80
CA PHE A 349 16.87 15.35 -36.47
C PHE A 349 17.72 14.39 -35.65
N SER A 350 17.64 14.52 -34.32
CA SER A 350 18.20 13.54 -33.40
C SER A 350 17.30 13.37 -32.21
N ILE A 351 17.33 12.16 -31.63
CA ILE A 351 16.69 11.88 -30.35
C ILE A 351 17.71 11.12 -29.54
N ASP A 352 18.29 11.75 -28.51
CA ASP A 352 19.26 11.05 -27.70
C ASP A 352 19.46 11.63 -26.31
N ARG A 353 20.13 10.85 -25.45
CA ARG A 353 20.35 11.17 -24.05
C ARG A 353 21.41 12.24 -23.86
N VAL A 354 21.12 13.21 -23.01
CA VAL A 354 22.02 14.31 -22.61
C VAL A 354 22.16 14.33 -21.09
N PHE A 355 23.20 14.98 -20.60
CA PHE A 355 23.60 14.92 -19.20
C PHE A 355 23.80 16.32 -18.63
N ARG A 356 23.17 16.63 -17.51
CA ARG A 356 23.30 17.92 -16.81
C ARG A 356 23.47 17.67 -15.33
N ASN A 357 24.40 18.37 -14.69
CA ASN A 357 24.68 18.24 -13.27
C ASN A 357 23.65 19.01 -12.42
N GLU A 358 22.37 18.84 -12.74
CA GLU A 358 21.27 19.47 -12.02
C GLU A 358 20.84 18.59 -10.84
N ALA A 359 20.42 19.22 -9.75
CA ALA A 359 19.86 18.50 -8.62
C ALA A 359 18.61 17.72 -9.06
N VAL A 360 18.64 16.40 -8.89
CA VAL A 360 17.51 15.54 -9.27
C VAL A 360 16.31 15.89 -8.39
N ASP A 361 15.23 16.37 -9.01
CA ASP A 361 13.98 16.76 -8.35
C ASP A 361 12.78 16.05 -9.02
N ARG A 362 11.56 16.58 -8.87
CA ARG A 362 10.33 16.00 -9.44
C ARG A 362 10.19 16.24 -10.96
N THR A 363 10.92 17.22 -11.47
CA THR A 363 10.85 17.80 -12.82
C THR A 363 12.16 17.66 -13.62
N HIS A 364 13.30 17.48 -12.95
CA HIS A 364 14.64 17.44 -13.52
C HIS A 364 15.33 16.11 -13.18
N LEU A 365 16.03 15.58 -14.18
CA LEU A 365 16.89 14.40 -14.06
C LEU A 365 18.30 14.77 -14.50
N ALA A 366 19.31 14.14 -13.89
CA ALA A 366 20.70 14.33 -14.30
C ALA A 366 20.99 13.81 -15.72
N GLU A 367 20.16 12.89 -16.21
CA GLU A 367 20.16 12.40 -17.58
C GLU A 367 18.73 12.33 -18.12
N PHE A 368 18.52 12.81 -19.34
CA PHE A 368 17.21 12.80 -20.01
C PHE A 368 17.40 12.81 -21.53
N HIS A 369 16.36 12.54 -22.31
CA HIS A 369 16.45 12.53 -23.76
C HIS A 369 16.04 13.88 -24.34
N GLN A 370 16.93 14.46 -25.13
CA GLN A 370 16.65 15.64 -25.92
C GLN A 370 16.32 15.21 -27.35
N ILE A 371 15.26 15.81 -27.88
CA ILE A 371 14.87 15.75 -29.27
C ILE A 371 15.28 17.07 -29.89
N GLU A 372 15.88 17.03 -31.06
CA GLU A 372 16.28 18.24 -31.79
C GLU A 372 15.99 18.08 -33.28
N GLY A 373 15.42 19.13 -33.87
CA GLY A 373 15.21 19.28 -35.30
C GLY A 373 15.97 20.50 -35.81
N VAL A 374 16.61 20.36 -36.98
CA VAL A 374 17.42 21.40 -37.63
C VAL A 374 17.09 21.42 -39.11
N ILE A 375 16.81 22.60 -39.68
CA ILE A 375 16.64 22.80 -41.11
C ILE A 375 17.66 23.84 -41.58
N CYS A 376 18.42 23.50 -42.60
CA CYS A 376 19.43 24.35 -43.23
C CYS A 376 19.05 24.57 -44.69
N ASP A 377 18.73 25.82 -45.05
CA ASP A 377 18.31 26.21 -46.40
C ASP A 377 18.55 27.72 -46.64
N ARG A 378 18.38 28.17 -47.88
CA ARG A 378 18.48 29.59 -48.26
C ARG A 378 17.17 30.31 -47.95
N GLY A 379 17.27 31.54 -47.44
CA GLY A 379 16.12 32.41 -47.23
C GLY A 379 15.15 32.00 -46.11
N LEU A 380 15.55 31.11 -45.19
CA LEU A 380 14.71 30.76 -44.04
C LEU A 380 14.46 31.97 -43.14
N THR A 381 13.21 32.11 -42.72
CA THR A 381 12.73 33.18 -41.84
C THR A 381 12.19 32.61 -40.53
N LEU A 382 11.92 33.50 -39.57
CA LEU A 382 11.23 33.13 -38.34
C LEU A 382 9.82 32.56 -38.58
N GLY A 383 9.17 33.00 -39.66
CA GLY A 383 7.86 32.47 -40.07
C GLY A 383 7.92 31.00 -40.50
N ASP A 384 9.00 30.60 -41.18
CA ASP A 384 9.23 29.21 -41.56
C ASP A 384 9.43 28.31 -40.34
N LEU A 385 10.19 28.79 -39.33
CA LEU A 385 10.34 28.10 -38.05
C LEU A 385 8.99 27.91 -37.36
N ILE A 386 8.18 28.96 -37.24
CA ILE A 386 6.85 28.88 -36.65
C ILE A 386 5.95 27.90 -37.42
N GLY A 387 5.98 27.93 -38.76
CA GLY A 387 5.22 27.01 -39.61
C GLY A 387 5.60 25.54 -39.40
N VAL A 388 6.90 25.25 -39.35
CA VAL A 388 7.41 23.89 -39.08
C VAL A 388 7.02 23.43 -37.67
N LEU A 389 7.09 24.30 -36.67
CA LEU A 389 6.68 23.99 -35.31
C LEU A 389 5.18 23.68 -35.25
N HIS A 390 4.32 24.45 -35.92
CA HIS A 390 2.90 24.14 -36.01
C HIS A 390 2.63 22.77 -36.64
N ASP A 391 3.28 22.42 -37.76
CA ASP A 391 3.13 21.10 -38.38
C ASP A 391 3.61 19.99 -37.42
N PHE A 392 4.81 20.14 -36.85
CA PHE A 392 5.39 19.16 -35.92
C PHE A 392 4.51 18.88 -34.70
N PHE A 393 4.07 19.93 -33.99
CA PHE A 393 3.26 19.78 -32.79
C PHE A 393 1.82 19.35 -33.10
N SER A 394 1.26 19.71 -34.26
CA SER A 394 -0.07 19.23 -34.68
C SER A 394 -0.10 17.71 -34.84
N ARG A 395 0.97 17.12 -35.38
CA ARG A 395 1.14 15.65 -35.52
C ARG A 395 1.29 14.94 -34.18
N LEU A 396 1.72 15.67 -33.14
CA LEU A 396 1.75 15.20 -31.75
C LEU A 396 0.42 15.39 -31.00
N GLY A 397 -0.62 15.92 -31.67
CA GLY A 397 -1.91 16.23 -31.04
C GLY A 397 -1.93 17.53 -30.24
N MET A 398 -0.94 18.41 -30.41
CA MET A 398 -0.83 19.71 -29.75
C MET A 398 -1.10 20.84 -30.74
N SER A 399 -2.35 21.30 -30.84
CA SER A 399 -2.77 22.33 -31.82
C SER A 399 -2.67 23.77 -31.30
N LYS A 400 -2.72 23.99 -29.98
CA LYS A 400 -2.74 25.31 -29.34
C LYS A 400 -1.33 25.72 -28.93
N LEU A 401 -0.61 26.41 -29.82
CA LEU A 401 0.75 26.90 -29.54
C LEU A 401 0.80 28.42 -29.28
N ARG A 402 1.75 28.83 -28.45
CA ARG A 402 2.18 30.22 -28.25
C ARG A 402 3.70 30.28 -28.21
N PHE A 403 4.25 31.37 -28.71
CA PHE A 403 5.69 31.61 -28.76
C PHE A 403 6.02 32.82 -27.90
N LYS A 404 7.10 32.71 -27.12
CA LYS A 404 7.59 33.79 -26.25
C LYS A 404 9.06 34.06 -26.61
N PRO A 405 9.47 35.31 -26.86
CA PRO A 405 10.87 35.64 -27.08
C PRO A 405 11.74 35.13 -25.93
N ALA A 406 12.86 34.52 -26.27
CA ALA A 406 13.81 33.94 -25.33
C ALA A 406 15.23 34.36 -25.71
N TYR A 407 16.20 33.94 -24.91
CA TYR A 407 17.62 34.11 -25.20
C TYR A 407 18.31 32.76 -25.18
N ASN A 408 18.95 32.38 -26.29
CA ASN A 408 19.96 31.34 -26.30
C ASN A 408 21.24 31.92 -26.93
N PRO A 409 22.44 31.60 -26.40
CA PRO A 409 23.70 32.16 -26.91
C PRO A 409 23.92 31.92 -28.41
N TYR A 410 23.43 30.80 -28.92
CA TYR A 410 23.67 30.32 -30.28
C TYR A 410 22.54 30.63 -31.27
N THR A 411 21.44 31.27 -30.83
CA THR A 411 20.34 31.64 -31.73
C THR A 411 19.91 33.12 -31.63
N GLU A 412 19.68 33.73 -32.79
CA GLU A 412 19.08 35.06 -32.89
C GLU A 412 18.27 35.15 -34.21
N PRO A 413 16.93 35.31 -34.16
CA PRO A 413 16.06 35.35 -32.98
C PRO A 413 15.86 33.98 -32.28
N SER A 414 15.41 34.01 -31.02
CA SER A 414 15.10 32.83 -30.20
C SER A 414 13.68 32.90 -29.62
N MET A 415 13.01 31.74 -29.50
CA MET A 415 11.68 31.65 -28.89
C MET A 415 11.46 30.35 -28.09
N GLU A 416 10.87 30.50 -26.91
CA GLU A 416 10.26 29.42 -26.13
C GLU A 416 8.89 29.05 -26.73
N ILE A 417 8.55 27.76 -26.66
CA ILE A 417 7.34 27.17 -27.22
C ILE A 417 6.44 26.73 -26.06
N PHE A 418 5.22 27.26 -26.03
CA PHE A 418 4.20 26.92 -25.05
C PHE A 418 3.03 26.22 -25.73
N SER A 419 2.50 25.17 -25.09
CA SER A 419 1.28 24.47 -25.51
C SER A 419 0.23 24.54 -24.41
N TYR A 420 -1.04 24.70 -24.78
CA TYR A 420 -2.15 24.71 -23.82
C TYR A 420 -2.56 23.28 -23.45
N HIS A 421 -2.43 22.92 -22.18
CA HIS A 421 -2.83 21.60 -21.69
C HIS A 421 -4.26 21.60 -21.16
N GLU A 422 -5.17 20.91 -21.85
CA GLU A 422 -6.60 20.89 -21.48
C GLU A 422 -6.85 20.27 -20.11
N GLY A 423 -6.12 19.21 -19.74
CA GLY A 423 -6.27 18.55 -18.43
C GLY A 423 -5.77 19.38 -17.24
N PHE A 424 -4.90 20.38 -17.45
CA PHE A 424 -4.37 21.24 -16.39
C PHE A 424 -4.91 22.68 -16.48
N GLY A 425 -5.63 23.01 -17.55
CA GLY A 425 -6.17 24.34 -17.80
C GLY A 425 -5.13 25.46 -17.96
N LYS A 426 -3.86 25.14 -18.26
CA LYS A 426 -2.76 26.11 -18.28
C LYS A 426 -1.80 25.93 -19.47
N TRP A 427 -1.08 27.01 -19.80
CA TRP A 427 0.03 26.98 -20.75
C TRP A 427 1.27 26.34 -20.11
N VAL A 428 1.87 25.38 -20.80
CA VAL A 428 3.06 24.64 -20.36
C VAL A 428 4.15 24.79 -21.41
N GLU A 429 5.38 25.05 -20.97
CA GLU A 429 6.54 25.09 -21.85
C GLU A 429 6.86 23.68 -22.36
N VAL A 430 6.82 23.52 -23.68
CA VAL A 430 7.04 22.23 -24.36
C VAL A 430 8.36 22.15 -25.11
N GLY A 431 9.04 23.29 -25.35
CA GLY A 431 10.33 23.30 -26.03
C GLY A 431 10.90 24.71 -26.20
N ASN A 432 12.07 24.78 -26.82
CA ASN A 432 12.78 26.00 -27.17
C ASN A 432 13.24 25.91 -28.63
N SER A 433 13.40 27.05 -29.30
CA SER A 433 13.78 27.13 -30.71
C SER A 433 14.44 28.46 -31.05
N GLY A 434 15.06 28.53 -32.22
CA GLY A 434 15.62 29.77 -32.74
C GLY A 434 16.32 29.59 -34.08
N MET A 435 16.86 30.69 -34.59
CA MET A 435 17.66 30.72 -35.81
C MET A 435 19.14 30.80 -35.44
N PHE A 436 19.99 29.88 -35.92
CA PHE A 436 21.39 29.88 -35.53
C PHE A 436 22.09 31.15 -35.99
N ARG A 437 22.96 31.66 -35.11
CA ARG A 437 23.72 32.88 -35.31
C ARG A 437 24.69 32.79 -36.48
N PRO A 438 24.91 33.86 -37.26
CA PRO A 438 25.94 33.90 -38.29
C PRO A 438 27.34 33.59 -37.74
N GLU A 439 27.65 34.03 -36.52
CA GLU A 439 28.94 33.78 -35.84
C GLU A 439 29.19 32.30 -35.53
N MET A 440 28.13 31.49 -35.48
CA MET A 440 28.24 30.03 -35.39
C MET A 440 28.44 29.42 -36.78
N LEU A 441 27.65 29.83 -37.78
CA LEU A 441 27.54 29.16 -39.07
C LEU A 441 28.67 29.53 -40.05
N LEU A 442 29.01 30.81 -40.14
CA LEU A 442 29.99 31.33 -41.10
C LEU A 442 31.42 30.82 -40.87
N PRO A 443 31.96 30.72 -39.64
CA PRO A 443 33.27 30.10 -39.45
C PRO A 443 33.30 28.60 -39.78
N MET A 444 32.15 27.91 -39.82
CA MET A 444 32.09 26.53 -40.32
C MET A 444 32.38 26.45 -41.83
N GLY A 445 32.14 27.54 -42.57
CA GLY A 445 32.27 27.64 -44.02
C GLY A 445 30.95 27.54 -44.78
N LEU A 446 29.81 27.71 -44.11
CA LEU A 446 28.51 27.77 -44.79
C LEU A 446 28.38 29.07 -45.60
N PRO A 447 27.72 29.05 -46.77
CA PRO A 447 27.49 30.26 -47.56
C PRO A 447 26.69 31.33 -46.80
N GLU A 448 26.98 32.61 -47.06
CA GLU A 448 26.38 33.74 -46.32
C GLU A 448 24.86 33.87 -46.44
N ASP A 449 24.27 33.33 -47.51
CA ASP A 449 22.83 33.36 -47.76
C ASP A 449 22.09 32.11 -47.24
N VAL A 450 22.83 31.15 -46.68
CA VAL A 450 22.27 30.01 -45.96
C VAL A 450 21.89 30.44 -44.55
N ARG A 451 20.73 29.97 -44.10
CA ARG A 451 20.21 30.16 -42.75
C ARG A 451 19.86 28.80 -42.17
N VAL A 452 19.92 28.70 -40.85
CA VAL A 452 19.59 27.47 -40.13
C VAL A 452 18.59 27.78 -39.03
N ILE A 453 17.49 27.06 -39.03
CA ILE A 453 16.46 27.12 -37.98
C ILE A 453 16.50 25.80 -37.21
N ALA A 454 16.37 25.88 -35.89
CA ALA A 454 16.43 24.72 -35.04
C ALA A 454 15.44 24.81 -33.88
N TRP A 455 15.01 23.66 -33.38
CA TRP A 455 14.22 23.55 -32.17
C TRP A 455 14.56 22.30 -31.41
N GLY A 456 14.34 22.35 -30.09
CA GLY A 456 14.56 21.22 -29.21
C GLY A 456 13.50 21.12 -28.12
N LEU A 457 13.22 19.89 -27.72
CA LEU A 457 12.36 19.58 -26.58
C LEU A 457 12.88 18.36 -25.83
N SER A 458 12.56 18.27 -24.54
CA SER A 458 12.74 17.03 -23.80
C SER A 458 11.69 16.01 -24.23
N LEU A 459 12.07 14.74 -24.34
CA LEU A 459 11.15 13.63 -24.59
C LEU A 459 10.22 13.36 -23.39
N GLU A 460 10.76 13.55 -22.20
CA GLU A 460 10.10 13.23 -20.94
C GLU A 460 8.90 14.15 -20.68
N ARG A 461 8.99 15.46 -21.00
CA ARG A 461 7.87 16.39 -20.72
C ARG A 461 6.60 16.07 -21.54
N PRO A 462 6.64 15.91 -22.88
CA PRO A 462 5.47 15.47 -23.65
C PRO A 462 4.99 14.10 -23.19
N THR A 463 5.90 13.22 -22.80
CA THR A 463 5.54 11.89 -22.30
C THR A 463 4.74 11.98 -21.00
N MET A 464 5.14 12.83 -20.05
CA MET A 464 4.38 13.07 -18.82
C MET A 464 2.98 13.60 -19.12
N ILE A 465 2.90 14.53 -20.07
CA ILE A 465 1.65 15.18 -20.48
C ILE A 465 0.70 14.18 -21.15
N LEU A 466 1.17 13.43 -22.15
CA LEU A 466 0.35 12.51 -22.93
C LEU A 466 -0.19 11.34 -22.10
N TYR A 467 0.56 10.87 -21.11
CA TYR A 467 0.21 9.70 -20.30
C TYR A 467 -0.25 10.04 -18.87
N GLY A 468 -0.32 11.33 -18.51
CA GLY A 468 -0.83 11.77 -17.20
C GLY A 468 0.09 11.48 -16.01
N TYR A 469 1.41 11.49 -16.21
CA TYR A 469 2.37 11.33 -15.10
C TYR A 469 2.71 12.66 -14.42
N ASN A 470 2.74 12.65 -13.08
CA ASN A 470 3.04 13.84 -12.27
C ASN A 470 4.51 13.95 -11.84
N ASN A 471 5.32 12.91 -12.02
CA ASN A 471 6.74 12.87 -11.63
C ASN A 471 7.59 12.20 -12.72
N ILE A 472 8.65 12.89 -13.15
CA ILE A 472 9.56 12.40 -14.20
C ILE A 472 10.29 11.11 -13.79
N ARG A 473 10.50 10.89 -12.48
CA ARG A 473 11.11 9.67 -11.94
C ARG A 473 10.22 8.44 -12.06
N ASP A 474 8.94 8.63 -12.37
CA ASP A 474 8.04 7.54 -12.72
C ASP A 474 8.23 7.12 -14.18
N LEU A 475 8.84 7.97 -15.01
CA LEU A 475 9.19 7.72 -16.40
C LEU A 475 10.62 7.21 -16.61
N PHE A 476 11.57 7.51 -15.72
CA PHE A 476 12.97 7.11 -15.92
C PHE A 476 13.66 6.65 -14.61
N GLY A 477 14.71 5.84 -14.72
CA GLY A 477 15.55 5.39 -13.60
C GLY A 477 15.14 4.07 -12.92
N HIS A 478 16.12 3.41 -12.29
CA HIS A 478 15.91 2.19 -11.51
C HIS A 478 15.20 2.50 -10.19
N LYS A 479 13.88 2.31 -10.12
CA LYS A 479 13.25 2.14 -8.80
C LYS A 479 13.65 0.75 -8.34
N LYS A 480 14.56 0.66 -7.35
CA LYS A 480 14.74 -0.61 -6.65
C LYS A 480 13.35 -1.02 -6.12
N PRO A 481 12.86 -2.22 -6.46
CA PRO A 481 11.61 -2.69 -5.88
C PRO A 481 11.77 -2.66 -4.36
N PHE A 482 10.76 -2.10 -3.68
CA PHE A 482 10.75 -2.07 -2.23
C PHE A 482 10.93 -3.50 -1.71
N THR A 483 11.94 -3.70 -0.87
CA THR A 483 12.21 -5.00 -0.24
C THR A 483 11.75 -4.91 1.21
N PRO A 484 10.89 -5.83 1.68
CA PRO A 484 10.44 -5.86 3.06
C PRO A 484 11.60 -5.92 4.04
N LYS A 485 11.47 -5.25 5.19
CA LYS A 485 12.49 -5.21 6.23
C LYS A 485 11.90 -5.40 7.62
N ARG A 486 12.67 -6.03 8.48
CA ARG A 486 12.37 -6.21 9.91
C ARG A 486 13.59 -5.77 10.70
N TYR A 487 13.37 -4.92 11.68
CA TYR A 487 14.40 -4.36 12.55
C TYR A 487 13.98 -4.57 14.00
N PHE A 488 14.96 -4.73 14.88
CA PHE A 488 14.75 -4.66 16.31
C PHE A 488 15.94 -3.97 16.96
N SER A 489 15.71 -3.35 18.11
CA SER A 489 16.74 -2.77 18.96
C SER A 489 16.50 -3.20 20.40
N ILE A 490 17.59 -3.34 21.15
CA ILE A 490 17.57 -3.53 22.61
C ILE A 490 18.63 -2.58 23.13
N ASP A 491 18.21 -1.51 23.79
CA ASP A 491 19.15 -0.49 24.25
C ASP A 491 18.69 0.17 25.54
N ARG A 492 19.61 0.88 26.21
CA ARG A 492 19.32 1.63 27.43
C ARG A 492 18.69 2.97 27.09
N VAL A 493 17.57 3.24 27.75
CA VAL A 493 16.84 4.51 27.67
C VAL A 493 16.93 5.21 29.02
N PHE A 494 17.13 6.53 28.98
CA PHE A 494 17.23 7.38 30.15
C PHE A 494 16.03 8.33 30.17
N ARG A 495 15.30 8.35 31.28
CA ARG A 495 14.17 9.27 31.48
C ARG A 495 14.31 9.96 32.82
N ASN A 496 14.00 11.26 32.83
CA ASN A 496 13.94 12.04 34.06
C ASN A 496 12.60 11.76 34.77
N GLU A 497 12.44 10.54 35.28
CA GLU A 497 11.27 10.06 36.02
C GLU A 497 11.65 9.74 37.47
N ALA A 498 10.72 9.94 38.40
CA ALA A 498 10.92 9.60 39.80
C ALA A 498 11.06 8.08 39.96
N VAL A 499 12.14 7.63 40.60
CA VAL A 499 12.41 6.21 40.82
C VAL A 499 11.43 5.64 41.85
N ASP A 500 10.54 4.75 41.41
CA ASP A 500 9.51 4.14 42.26
C ASP A 500 9.51 2.60 42.16
N ARG A 501 8.42 1.93 42.56
CA ARG A 501 8.32 0.46 42.51
C ARG A 501 8.19 -0.11 41.08
N THR A 502 7.90 0.75 40.12
CA THR A 502 7.48 0.45 38.74
C THR A 502 8.26 1.22 37.66
N HIS A 503 8.97 2.29 38.03
CA HIS A 503 9.74 3.17 37.14
C HIS A 503 11.19 3.31 37.62
N LEU A 504 12.12 3.26 36.67
CA LEU A 504 13.54 3.54 36.86
C LEU A 504 13.93 4.72 35.96
N ALA A 505 14.91 5.53 36.40
CA ALA A 505 15.48 6.60 35.57
C ALA A 505 16.28 6.05 34.38
N GLU A 506 16.72 4.79 34.47
CA GLU A 506 17.40 4.03 33.44
C GLU A 506 16.78 2.64 33.30
N PHE A 507 16.46 2.23 32.08
CA PHE A 507 15.90 0.91 31.81
C PHE A 507 16.19 0.47 30.37
N HIS A 508 16.11 -0.83 30.09
CA HIS A 508 16.31 -1.37 28.75
C HIS A 508 14.98 -1.40 27.99
N GLN A 509 14.96 -0.74 26.84
CA GLN A 509 13.82 -0.75 25.94
C GLN A 509 14.10 -1.68 24.77
N ILE A 510 13.17 -2.60 24.51
CA ILE A 510 13.14 -3.43 23.33
C ILE A 510 12.15 -2.82 22.36
N GLU A 511 12.58 -2.55 21.14
CA GLU A 511 11.71 -2.09 20.07
C GLU A 511 11.80 -3.02 18.87
N GLY A 512 10.67 -3.23 18.21
CA GLY A 512 10.58 -3.97 16.97
C GLY A 512 9.79 -3.18 15.93
N VAL A 513 10.27 -3.22 14.69
CA VAL A 513 9.65 -2.54 13.55
C VAL A 513 9.65 -3.46 12.35
N ILE A 514 8.50 -3.61 11.69
CA ILE A 514 8.35 -4.36 10.44
C ILE A 514 7.76 -3.44 9.38
N CYS A 515 8.41 -3.39 8.23
CA CYS A 515 8.04 -2.55 7.09
C CYS A 515 7.77 -3.46 5.89
N ASP A 516 6.51 -3.51 5.45
CA ASP A 516 6.06 -4.35 4.33
C ASP A 516 4.79 -3.76 3.67
N ARG A 517 4.43 -4.27 2.50
CA ARG A 517 3.18 -3.92 1.80
C ARG A 517 2.02 -4.69 2.42
N GLY A 518 0.88 -4.00 2.57
CA GLY A 518 -0.36 -4.63 3.03
C GLY A 518 -0.38 -5.05 4.51
N LEU A 519 0.57 -4.60 5.33
CA LEU A 519 0.51 -4.87 6.78
C LEU A 519 -0.74 -4.25 7.39
N THR A 520 -1.38 -5.03 8.25
CA THR A 520 -2.59 -4.68 8.98
C THR A 520 -2.34 -4.71 10.48
N LEU A 521 -3.32 -4.21 11.23
CA LEU A 521 -3.32 -4.34 12.69
C LEU A 521 -3.33 -5.80 13.14
N GLY A 522 -3.94 -6.69 12.35
CA GLY A 522 -3.98 -8.12 12.63
C GLY A 522 -2.59 -8.76 12.58
N ASP A 523 -1.75 -8.32 11.63
CA ASP A 523 -0.36 -8.79 11.52
C ASP A 523 0.46 -8.37 12.73
N LEU A 524 0.29 -7.13 13.20
CA LEU A 524 0.92 -6.65 14.44
C LEU A 524 0.50 -7.49 15.65
N ILE A 525 -0.80 -7.74 15.81
CA ILE A 525 -1.33 -8.58 16.90
C ILE A 525 -0.76 -10.00 16.81
N GLY A 526 -0.67 -10.58 15.61
CA GLY A 526 -0.08 -11.90 15.37
C GLY A 526 1.39 -11.96 15.78
N VAL A 527 2.19 -10.97 15.38
CA VAL A 527 3.60 -10.85 15.77
C VAL A 527 3.76 -10.75 17.28
N LEU A 528 2.92 -9.94 17.95
CA LEU A 528 2.94 -9.81 19.41
C LEU A 528 2.57 -11.11 20.12
N HIS A 529 1.56 -11.84 19.64
CA HIS A 529 1.23 -13.16 20.18
C HIS A 529 2.38 -14.15 20.04
N ASP A 530 3.03 -14.26 18.87
CA ASP A 530 4.20 -15.13 18.69
C ASP A 530 5.35 -14.71 19.61
N PHE A 531 5.70 -13.42 19.64
CA PHE A 531 6.77 -12.89 20.48
C PHE A 531 6.59 -13.19 21.98
N PHE A 532 5.44 -12.82 22.55
CA PHE A 532 5.18 -13.00 23.98
C PHE A 532 4.97 -14.47 24.36
N SER A 533 4.41 -15.29 23.45
CA SER A 533 4.27 -16.74 23.70
C SER A 533 5.62 -17.43 23.89
N ARG A 534 6.64 -17.05 23.10
CA ARG A 534 8.03 -17.51 23.26
C ARG A 534 8.70 -17.06 24.57
N LEU A 535 8.23 -15.95 25.14
CA LEU A 535 8.62 -15.46 26.47
C LEU A 535 7.83 -16.13 27.61
N GLY A 536 6.96 -17.10 27.32
CA GLY A 536 6.11 -17.77 28.31
C GLY A 536 4.84 -17.01 28.69
N MET A 537 4.49 -15.94 27.97
CA MET A 537 3.31 -15.11 28.21
C MET A 537 2.25 -15.34 27.10
N SER A 538 1.34 -16.27 27.32
CA SER A 538 0.32 -16.65 26.32
C SER A 538 -0.99 -15.86 26.41
N LYS A 539 -1.29 -15.28 27.58
CA LYS A 539 -2.54 -14.53 27.84
C LYS A 539 -2.32 -13.04 27.60
N LEU A 540 -2.54 -12.59 26.36
CA LEU A 540 -2.46 -11.17 25.99
C LEU A 540 -3.84 -10.53 25.82
N ARG A 541 -3.90 -9.23 26.09
CA ARG A 541 -5.05 -8.37 25.80
C ARG A 541 -4.52 -7.02 25.29
N PHE A 542 -5.19 -6.48 24.29
CA PHE A 542 -4.84 -5.18 23.73
C PHE A 542 -5.88 -4.15 24.12
N LYS A 543 -5.45 -2.94 24.48
CA LYS A 543 -6.34 -1.81 24.72
C LYS A 543 -6.00 -0.68 23.74
N PRO A 544 -6.99 -0.04 23.11
CA PRO A 544 -6.74 1.17 22.33
C PRO A 544 -6.01 2.20 23.18
N ALA A 545 -4.98 2.80 22.61
CA ALA A 545 -4.18 3.85 23.22
C ALA A 545 -4.03 5.01 22.23
N TYR A 546 -3.42 6.10 22.68
CA TYR A 546 -3.09 7.24 21.83
C TYR A 546 -1.59 7.48 21.85
N ASN A 547 -0.93 7.28 20.70
CA ASN A 547 0.43 7.74 20.48
C ASN A 547 0.44 8.73 19.30
N PRO A 548 1.11 9.88 19.39
CA PRO A 548 1.08 10.90 18.33
C PRO A 548 1.56 10.42 16.95
N TYR A 549 2.43 9.41 16.90
CA TYR A 549 3.09 8.93 15.69
C TYR A 549 2.56 7.57 15.18
N THR A 550 1.64 6.92 15.91
CA THR A 550 0.96 5.71 15.42
C THR A 550 -0.56 5.91 15.30
N GLU A 551 -1.17 5.27 14.30
CA GLU A 551 -2.61 5.16 14.16
C GLU A 551 -2.94 3.92 13.29
N PRO A 552 -3.64 2.91 13.83
CA PRO A 552 -4.09 2.75 15.22
C PRO A 552 -2.94 2.47 16.21
N SER A 553 -3.14 2.86 17.49
CA SER A 553 -2.22 2.55 18.61
C SER A 553 -2.89 1.63 19.63
N MET A 554 -2.10 0.76 20.26
CA MET A 554 -2.57 -0.11 21.33
C MET A 554 -1.52 -0.36 22.41
N GLU A 555 -1.97 -0.37 23.66
CA GLU A 555 -1.23 -0.89 24.80
C GLU A 555 -1.39 -2.41 24.88
N ILE A 556 -0.30 -3.08 25.24
CA ILE A 556 -0.21 -4.53 25.36
C ILE A 556 -0.32 -4.87 26.85
N PHE A 557 -1.28 -5.72 27.21
CA PHE A 557 -1.45 -6.24 28.56
C PHE A 557 -1.20 -7.74 28.57
N SER A 558 -0.48 -8.22 29.57
CA SER A 558 -0.28 -9.64 29.85
C SER A 558 -0.90 -10.00 31.20
N TYR A 559 -1.50 -11.20 31.31
CA TYR A 559 -2.05 -11.68 32.58
C TYR A 559 -0.95 -12.28 33.45
N HIS A 560 -0.80 -11.77 34.67
CA HIS A 560 0.16 -12.28 35.64
C HIS A 560 -0.51 -13.34 36.53
N GLU A 561 -0.16 -14.63 36.34
CA GLU A 561 -0.74 -15.74 37.12
C GLU A 561 -0.51 -15.58 38.64
N GLY A 562 0.71 -15.19 39.05
CA GLY A 562 1.03 -14.99 40.47
C GLY A 562 0.31 -13.82 41.18
N PHE A 563 -0.21 -12.83 40.46
CA PHE A 563 -0.92 -11.67 41.05
C PHE A 563 -2.40 -11.64 40.70
N GLY A 564 -2.88 -12.55 39.84
CA GLY A 564 -4.26 -12.60 39.41
C GLY A 564 -4.76 -11.34 38.67
N LYS A 565 -3.87 -10.59 38.02
CA LYS A 565 -4.22 -9.30 37.38
C LYS A 565 -3.56 -9.10 36.01
N TRP A 566 -4.17 -8.24 35.21
CA TRP A 566 -3.64 -7.76 33.94
C TRP A 566 -2.62 -6.64 34.18
N VAL A 567 -1.44 -6.76 33.59
CA VAL A 567 -0.34 -5.79 33.70
C VAL A 567 0.04 -5.31 32.31
N GLU A 568 0.18 -4.00 32.14
CA GLU A 568 0.67 -3.39 30.89
C GLU A 568 2.15 -3.74 30.70
N VAL A 569 2.50 -4.35 29.58
CA VAL A 569 3.86 -4.80 29.28
C VAL A 569 4.53 -4.00 28.16
N GLY A 570 3.79 -3.19 27.42
CA GLY A 570 4.36 -2.38 26.35
C GLY A 570 3.31 -1.64 25.53
N ASN A 571 3.77 -0.93 24.52
CA ASN A 571 2.95 -0.15 23.60
C ASN A 571 3.26 -0.57 22.14
N SER A 572 2.32 -0.39 21.24
CA SER A 572 2.44 -0.79 19.84
C SER A 572 1.49 -0.01 18.94
N GLY A 573 1.71 -0.06 17.64
CA GLY A 573 0.82 0.54 16.67
C GLY A 573 1.38 0.56 15.26
N MET A 574 0.64 1.20 14.36
CA MET A 574 1.05 1.38 12.97
C MET A 574 1.53 2.81 12.74
N PHE A 575 2.71 3.03 12.16
CA PHE A 575 3.17 4.41 11.90
C PHE A 575 2.27 5.13 10.90
N ARG A 576 2.04 6.40 11.19
CA ARG A 576 1.22 7.30 10.36
C ARG A 576 1.87 7.58 9.00
N PRO A 577 1.11 7.61 7.88
CA PRO A 577 1.65 7.95 6.56
C PRO A 577 2.40 9.28 6.52
N GLU A 578 1.98 10.28 7.30
CA GLU A 578 2.61 11.59 7.41
C GLU A 578 4.05 11.51 7.92
N MET A 579 4.39 10.46 8.68
CA MET A 579 5.76 10.17 9.10
C MET A 579 6.55 9.41 8.03
N LEU A 580 5.90 8.51 7.29
CA LEU A 580 6.57 7.58 6.36
C LEU A 580 6.84 8.19 4.98
N LEU A 581 5.92 9.00 4.46
CA LEU A 581 6.02 9.56 3.10
C LEU A 581 7.22 10.51 2.93
N PRO A 582 7.55 11.39 3.90
CA PRO A 582 8.77 12.21 3.81
C PRO A 582 10.06 11.40 3.81
N MET A 583 10.05 10.16 4.34
CA MET A 583 11.20 9.25 4.32
C MET A 583 11.40 8.57 2.96
N GLY A 584 10.52 8.80 1.99
CA GLY A 584 10.59 8.21 0.65
C GLY A 584 10.06 6.78 0.55
N LEU A 585 9.32 6.30 1.55
CA LEU A 585 8.62 5.02 1.48
C LEU A 585 7.43 5.09 0.50
N PRO A 586 7.17 4.05 -0.30
CA PRO A 586 6.01 4.00 -1.18
C PRO A 586 4.68 4.13 -0.42
N GLU A 587 3.67 4.73 -1.05
CA GLU A 587 2.34 4.98 -0.43
C GLU A 587 1.61 3.71 0.02
N ASP A 588 1.92 2.54 -0.57
CA ASP A 588 1.31 1.26 -0.24
C ASP A 588 2.14 0.41 0.75
N VAL A 589 3.27 0.95 1.21
CA VAL A 589 4.05 0.37 2.30
C VAL A 589 3.48 0.85 3.63
N ARG A 590 3.44 -0.07 4.60
CA ARG A 590 3.00 0.18 5.97
C ARG A 590 4.11 -0.25 6.93
N VAL A 591 4.12 0.37 8.11
CA VAL A 591 5.09 0.05 9.17
C VAL A 591 4.33 -0.25 10.45
N ILE A 592 4.54 -1.44 11.00
CA ILE A 592 4.04 -1.85 12.30
C ILE A 592 5.18 -1.83 13.30
N ALA A 593 4.92 -1.34 14.50
CA ALA A 593 5.94 -1.15 15.53
C ALA A 593 5.42 -1.54 16.91
N TRP A 594 6.31 -2.00 17.77
CA TRP A 594 6.04 -2.25 19.18
C TRP A 594 7.27 -1.97 20.03
N GLY A 595 7.02 -1.63 21.29
CA GLY A 595 8.06 -1.35 22.29
C GLY A 595 7.64 -1.82 23.67
N LEU A 596 8.58 -2.39 24.41
CA LEU A 596 8.40 -2.78 25.81
C LEU A 596 9.68 -2.54 26.62
N SER A 597 9.53 -2.32 27.93
CA SER A 597 10.68 -2.40 28.83
C SER A 597 11.00 -3.86 29.11
N LEU A 598 12.28 -4.21 29.26
CA LEU A 598 12.71 -5.58 29.57
C LEU A 598 12.37 -5.96 31.02
N GLU A 599 12.42 -4.99 31.92
CA GLU A 599 12.34 -5.19 33.36
C GLU A 599 10.94 -5.66 33.78
N ARG A 600 9.88 -5.13 33.16
CA ARG A 600 8.50 -5.45 33.56
C ARG A 600 8.08 -6.89 33.17
N PRO A 601 8.33 -7.38 31.95
CA PRO A 601 8.24 -8.81 31.61
C PRO A 601 9.09 -9.69 32.52
N THR A 602 10.30 -9.26 32.89
CA THR A 602 11.17 -10.01 33.81
C THR A 602 10.54 -10.13 35.20
N MET A 603 9.99 -9.04 35.74
CA MET A 603 9.23 -9.07 36.98
C MET A 603 8.06 -10.06 36.93
N ILE A 604 7.33 -10.09 35.80
CA ILE A 604 6.18 -10.98 35.60
C ILE A 604 6.61 -12.44 35.53
N LEU A 605 7.66 -12.74 34.74
CA LEU A 605 8.13 -14.09 34.50
C LEU A 605 8.69 -14.74 35.77
N TYR A 606 9.32 -13.94 36.63
CA TYR A 606 10.02 -14.43 37.84
C TYR A 606 9.33 -14.05 39.15
N GLY A 607 8.15 -13.41 39.11
CA GLY A 607 7.32 -13.13 40.30
C GLY A 607 7.83 -12.02 41.22
N TYR A 608 8.56 -11.03 40.71
CA TYR A 608 9.06 -9.90 41.51
C TYR A 608 8.07 -8.75 41.60
N ASN A 609 8.02 -8.11 42.77
CA ASN A 609 7.05 -7.06 43.13
C ASN A 609 7.57 -5.63 43.02
N ASN A 610 8.88 -5.47 42.87
CA ASN A 610 9.58 -4.20 42.86
C ASN A 610 10.74 -4.29 41.87
N ILE A 611 10.76 -3.37 40.90
CA ILE A 611 11.78 -3.34 39.83
C ILE A 611 13.20 -3.12 40.38
N ARG A 612 13.32 -2.44 41.53
CA ARG A 612 14.60 -2.15 42.19
C ARG A 612 15.28 -3.39 42.79
N ASP A 613 14.55 -4.49 42.92
CA ASP A 613 15.10 -5.77 43.38
C ASP A 613 15.81 -6.51 42.23
N LEU A 614 15.55 -6.12 40.97
CA LEU A 614 16.20 -6.66 39.78
C LEU A 614 17.47 -5.87 39.40
N PHE A 615 17.45 -4.54 39.56
CA PHE A 615 18.54 -3.64 39.19
C PHE A 615 18.70 -2.46 40.17
N GLY A 616 19.94 -2.15 40.57
CA GLY A 616 20.29 -0.98 41.39
C GLY A 616 21.19 -1.28 42.60
N HIS A 617 21.54 -0.23 43.36
CA HIS A 617 22.44 -0.32 44.53
C HIS A 617 21.85 -1.08 45.74
N LYS A 618 20.58 -1.48 45.67
CA LYS A 618 19.88 -2.22 46.73
C LYS A 618 19.69 -3.71 46.43
N VAL A 619 20.19 -4.18 45.28
CA VAL A 619 20.11 -5.60 44.92
C VAL A 619 20.97 -6.41 45.89
N ASP A 620 20.39 -7.46 46.47
CA ASP A 620 21.10 -8.37 47.36
C ASP A 620 22.10 -9.22 46.56
N LEU A 621 23.39 -9.06 46.84
CA LEU A 621 24.46 -9.84 46.22
C LEU A 621 24.36 -11.33 46.55
N GLY A 622 23.75 -11.70 47.69
CA GLY A 622 23.44 -13.08 48.05
C GLY A 622 22.40 -13.69 47.12
N LEU A 623 21.37 -12.92 46.77
CA LEU A 623 20.36 -13.28 45.78
C LEU A 623 20.99 -13.48 44.40
N ILE A 624 21.88 -12.60 43.95
CA ILE A 624 22.60 -12.78 42.66
C ILE A 624 23.40 -14.10 42.64
N LYS A 625 24.08 -14.46 43.74
CA LYS A 625 24.90 -15.69 43.81
C LYS A 625 24.08 -16.98 43.86
N THR A 626 22.91 -16.94 44.50
CA THR A 626 22.09 -18.13 44.77
C THR A 626 20.96 -18.32 43.75
N ASN A 627 20.52 -17.24 43.09
CA ASN A 627 19.39 -17.30 42.16
C ASN A 627 19.81 -17.93 40.82
N PRO A 628 19.14 -19.03 40.38
CA PRO A 628 19.43 -19.69 39.11
C PRO A 628 19.35 -18.77 37.89
N ILE A 629 18.56 -17.70 37.94
CA ILE A 629 18.37 -16.75 36.84
C ILE A 629 19.66 -15.99 36.47
N CYS A 630 20.54 -15.73 37.44
CA CYS A 630 21.79 -15.00 37.26
C CYS A 630 22.92 -15.93 36.78
N ARG A 631 22.63 -17.22 36.56
CA ARG A 631 23.56 -18.25 36.07
C ARG A 631 23.39 -18.51 34.57
N LEU A 632 23.01 -17.48 33.80
CA LEU A 632 22.94 -17.58 32.34
C LEU A 632 24.34 -17.76 31.76
N GLY A 633 24.70 -19.00 31.45
CA GLY A 633 25.99 -19.36 30.84
C GLY A 633 26.73 -20.57 31.43
N LEU A 634 26.07 -21.45 32.20
CA LEU A 634 26.53 -22.82 32.44
C LEU A 634 25.42 -23.83 32.11
#